data_AF-A0A067BPY9-F1
#
_entry.id   AF-A0A067BPY9-F1
#
_cell.length_a   1.000
_cell.length_b   1.000
_cell.length_c   1.000
_cell.angle_alpha   90.00
_cell.angle_beta   90.00
_cell.angle_gamma   90.00
#
_symmetry.space_group_name_H-M   'P 1'
#
loop_
_entity.id
_entity.type
_entity.pdbx_description
1 polymer ?
#
loop_
_entity_poly.entity_id
_entity_poly.type
_entity_poly.pdbx_seq_one_letter_code
_entity_poly.pdbx_strand_id
1 'polypeptide(L)'
;MGGSGLCTGWLFGADGYLLTNNHCIGTAAVAARTLVELGAACATCNDPRNNVQLACTGTVAASSVELIATSVELDFSLVKLNLLLDMDLSSYGYRYLQARESPPTLHEPVWLVGHPGGKPKRIVTITDGGTTGSIVSLNVTNSCRSNEVGYLLHTQGGSSGSPVLSQRDNSVIALHNCGGCSAKSPSNAGIPITRILAYLRSSGVTLPPNAIMPTPTPTPTTTPTPTPTSTPIRLCTTSNRVLYEYDASLYLGKLYFHTNDQFELDESTGAVRAASNGQCLDAYLDGSSYHLHTYVCDASNVNQRWTITNGQVQHRTHGLCLTTVAGASAIGVADCDTSAERQWISPTNCRAKQARSASVLGRRRE
;
A
#
# COMPACT_ATOMS: atom_id res chain seq x y z
N MET A 1 20.73 10.05 24.74
CA MET A 1 20.52 9.37 26.05
C MET A 1 21.58 9.86 27.01
N GLY A 2 21.22 10.70 27.99
CA GLY A 2 22.18 11.30 28.94
C GLY A 2 23.30 12.14 28.30
N GLY A 3 23.10 12.65 27.08
CA GLY A 3 24.09 13.43 26.33
C GLY A 3 25.25 12.64 25.69
N SER A 4 25.35 11.32 25.88
CA SER A 4 26.52 10.53 25.45
C SER A 4 26.27 9.54 24.31
N GLY A 5 25.00 9.30 23.94
CA GLY A 5 24.63 8.38 22.85
C GLY A 5 23.39 8.82 22.09
N LEU A 6 23.35 8.49 20.80
CA LEU A 6 22.24 8.77 19.88
C LEU A 6 21.66 7.46 19.36
N CYS A 7 20.34 7.35 19.37
CA CYS A 7 19.57 6.24 18.84
C CYS A 7 18.34 6.78 18.11
N THR A 8 17.66 5.90 17.40
CA THR A 8 16.36 6.16 16.80
C THR A 8 15.26 5.56 17.68
N GLY A 9 14.09 6.20 17.67
CA GLY A 9 12.86 5.66 18.22
C GLY A 9 11.68 6.20 17.44
N TRP A 10 10.50 5.66 17.69
CA TRP A 10 9.29 6.01 16.96
C TRP A 10 8.05 5.91 17.86
N LEU A 11 7.09 6.79 17.62
CA LEU A 11 5.82 6.79 18.35
C LEU A 11 5.02 5.52 18.03
N PHE A 12 4.70 4.73 19.05
CA PHE A 12 4.05 3.42 18.92
C PHE A 12 2.64 3.47 19.50
N GLY A 13 1.65 3.52 18.63
CA GLY A 13 0.29 3.86 19.03
C GLY A 13 0.15 5.29 19.56
N ALA A 14 -1.06 5.62 19.98
CA ALA A 14 -1.43 6.93 20.51
C ALA A 14 -0.80 7.18 21.89
N ASP A 15 -1.13 8.34 22.47
CA ASP A 15 -0.76 8.74 23.82
C ASP A 15 0.75 8.87 24.06
N GLY A 16 1.58 9.04 23.04
CA GLY A 16 3.00 9.35 23.24
C GLY A 16 3.81 8.21 23.87
N TYR A 17 3.46 6.97 23.55
CA TYR A 17 4.35 5.83 23.76
C TYR A 17 5.39 5.80 22.64
N LEU A 18 6.60 5.35 22.95
CA LEU A 18 7.71 5.26 22.02
C LEU A 18 8.40 3.90 22.15
N LEU A 19 8.73 3.29 21.02
CA LEU A 19 9.58 2.10 20.94
C LEU A 19 11.00 2.46 20.49
N THR A 20 11.99 1.82 21.11
CA THR A 20 13.42 1.86 20.76
C THR A 20 14.11 0.59 21.26
N ASN A 21 15.43 0.47 21.14
CA ASN A 21 16.17 -0.68 21.67
C ASN A 21 16.45 -0.60 23.18
N ASN A 22 16.61 -1.76 23.81
CA ASN A 22 17.08 -1.85 25.20
C ASN A 22 18.49 -1.28 25.36
N HIS A 23 19.39 -1.57 24.42
CA HIS A 23 20.75 -1.01 24.48
C HIS A 23 20.77 0.53 24.30
N CYS A 24 19.68 1.14 23.84
CA CYS A 24 19.48 2.57 23.87
C CYS A 24 18.95 3.01 25.24
N ILE A 25 17.80 2.50 25.68
CA ILE A 25 17.19 2.85 26.97
C ILE A 25 16.99 1.60 27.82
N GLY A 26 18.04 1.17 28.52
CA GLY A 26 18.01 -0.13 29.22
C GLY A 26 17.55 -0.08 30.67
N THR A 27 17.45 1.10 31.28
CA THR A 27 17.10 1.27 32.70
C THR A 27 16.27 2.53 32.92
N ALA A 28 15.50 2.56 34.01
CA ALA A 28 14.75 3.74 34.43
C ALA A 28 15.66 4.97 34.63
N ALA A 29 16.89 4.77 35.10
CA ALA A 29 17.86 5.85 35.26
C ALA A 29 18.31 6.46 33.93
N VAL A 30 18.38 5.68 32.85
CA VAL A 30 18.65 6.17 31.48
C VAL A 30 17.40 6.83 30.89
N ALA A 31 16.23 6.26 31.12
CA ALA A 31 14.93 6.80 30.69
C ALA A 31 14.71 8.22 31.24
N ALA A 32 14.95 8.42 32.54
CA ALA A 32 14.81 9.72 33.23
C ALA A 32 15.74 10.83 32.70
N ARG A 33 16.79 10.48 31.95
CA ARG A 33 17.76 11.43 31.35
C ARG A 33 17.74 11.40 29.82
N THR A 34 16.69 10.87 29.21
CA THR A 34 16.58 10.76 27.76
C THR A 34 15.72 11.88 27.20
N LEU A 35 16.36 12.75 26.42
CA LEU A 35 15.71 13.74 25.57
C LEU A 35 15.18 13.05 24.31
N VAL A 36 13.95 13.38 23.92
CA VAL A 36 13.31 12.92 22.68
C VAL A 36 13.04 14.11 21.78
N GLU A 37 13.66 14.08 20.60
CA GLU A 37 13.49 15.06 19.53
C GLU A 37 12.76 14.40 18.37
N LEU A 38 11.67 14.99 17.92
CA LEU A 38 10.82 14.46 16.85
C LEU A 38 10.97 15.30 15.58
N GLY A 39 11.05 14.62 14.44
CA GLY A 39 10.98 15.28 13.14
C GLY A 39 12.24 16.03 12.69
N ALA A 40 13.41 15.73 13.25
CA ALA A 40 14.69 16.29 12.80
C ALA A 40 14.94 15.95 11.31
N ALA A 41 14.69 16.89 10.42
CA ALA A 41 14.78 16.72 8.97
C ALA A 41 15.12 18.07 8.32
N CYS A 42 15.96 18.06 7.30
CA CYS A 42 16.24 19.27 6.53
C CYS A 42 15.07 19.57 5.58
N ALA A 43 14.97 20.84 5.16
CA ALA A 43 13.90 21.30 4.26
C ALA A 43 13.93 20.63 2.88
N THR A 44 15.09 20.19 2.41
CA THR A 44 15.25 19.52 1.12
C THR A 44 16.20 18.32 1.24
N CYS A 45 16.03 17.34 0.34
CA CYS A 45 16.88 16.15 0.29
C CYS A 45 18.35 16.46 -0.07
N ASN A 46 18.60 17.57 -0.75
CA ASN A 46 19.94 17.98 -1.20
C ASN A 46 20.64 18.96 -0.25
N ASP A 47 20.01 19.31 0.88
CA ASP A 47 20.64 20.18 1.88
C ASP A 47 21.94 19.51 2.39
N PRO A 48 23.12 20.17 2.30
CA PRO A 48 24.39 19.59 2.73
C PRO A 48 24.39 19.20 4.22
N ARG A 49 23.52 19.82 5.03
CA ARG A 49 23.34 19.49 6.45
C ARG A 49 22.73 18.11 6.67
N ASN A 50 22.14 17.46 5.66
CA ASN A 50 21.70 16.07 5.74
C ASN A 50 22.84 15.08 6.09
N ASN A 51 24.10 15.51 5.93
CA ASN A 51 25.29 14.72 6.28
C ASN A 51 25.96 15.14 7.58
N VAL A 52 25.42 16.14 8.29
CA VAL A 52 25.98 16.68 9.54
C VAL A 52 25.19 16.11 10.73
N GLN A 53 25.91 15.54 11.70
CA GLN A 53 25.31 15.02 12.93
C GLN A 53 24.64 16.16 13.72
N LEU A 54 23.42 15.92 14.22
CA LEU A 54 22.58 16.88 14.97
C LEU A 54 22.19 18.16 14.22
N ALA A 55 22.38 18.21 12.90
CA ALA A 55 21.86 19.31 12.10
C ALA A 55 20.35 19.15 11.83
N CYS A 56 19.72 20.21 11.33
CA CYS A 56 18.29 20.25 10.97
C CYS A 56 17.40 19.71 12.10
N THR A 57 17.50 20.38 13.25
CA THR A 57 16.80 20.03 14.48
C THR A 57 15.29 19.99 14.27
N GLY A 58 14.64 19.02 14.88
CA GLY A 58 13.21 18.92 15.02
C GLY A 58 12.71 19.57 16.32
N THR A 59 11.59 19.06 16.82
CA THR A 59 10.95 19.55 18.03
C THR A 59 11.36 18.67 19.21
N VAL A 60 11.93 19.25 20.26
CA VAL A 60 12.16 18.53 21.51
C VAL A 60 10.81 18.30 22.18
N ALA A 61 10.32 17.06 22.15
CA ALA A 61 9.00 16.69 22.67
C ALA A 61 9.03 16.34 24.15
N ALA A 62 10.15 15.80 24.64
CA ALA A 62 10.32 15.40 26.03
C ALA A 62 11.78 15.54 26.48
N SER A 63 11.98 15.93 27.74
CA SER A 63 13.31 15.97 28.39
C SER A 63 13.60 14.72 29.23
N SER A 64 12.59 13.87 29.43
CA SER A 64 12.68 12.57 30.10
C SER A 64 11.60 11.63 29.57
N VAL A 65 11.77 10.33 29.80
CA VAL A 65 10.75 9.32 29.50
C VAL A 65 10.62 8.36 30.68
N GLU A 66 9.43 7.80 30.86
CA GLU A 66 9.19 6.71 31.81
C GLU A 66 9.43 5.36 31.12
N LEU A 67 10.15 4.45 31.78
CA LEU A 67 10.36 3.10 31.26
C LEU A 67 9.18 2.21 31.62
N ILE A 68 8.40 1.79 30.62
CA ILE A 68 7.20 0.96 30.81
C ILE A 68 7.56 -0.53 30.78
N ALA A 69 8.37 -0.93 29.80
CA ALA A 69 8.84 -2.31 29.66
C ALA A 69 10.17 -2.35 28.92
N THR A 70 11.01 -3.35 29.22
CA THR A 70 12.27 -3.55 28.51
C THR A 70 12.72 -5.00 28.55
N SER A 71 13.42 -5.44 27.51
CA SER A 71 14.02 -6.77 27.45
C SER A 71 15.40 -6.71 26.81
N VAL A 72 16.40 -7.23 27.51
CA VAL A 72 17.75 -7.40 26.97
C VAL A 72 17.75 -8.44 25.84
N GLU A 73 17.01 -9.54 26.02
CA GLU A 73 16.94 -10.65 25.06
C GLU A 73 16.28 -10.24 23.74
N LEU A 74 15.20 -9.46 23.81
CA LEU A 74 14.51 -8.94 22.63
C LEU A 74 14.99 -7.55 22.22
N ASP A 75 16.03 -7.04 22.89
CA ASP A 75 16.65 -5.74 22.68
C ASP A 75 15.65 -4.60 22.39
N PHE A 76 14.59 -4.49 23.17
CA PHE A 76 13.60 -3.43 23.01
C PHE A 76 13.29 -2.74 24.35
N SER A 77 12.83 -1.50 24.25
CA SER A 77 12.23 -0.75 25.34
C SER A 77 10.98 -0.03 24.86
N LEU A 78 9.89 -0.20 25.60
CA LEU A 78 8.70 0.63 25.51
C LEU A 78 8.79 1.71 26.58
N VAL A 79 8.68 2.96 26.17
CA VAL A 79 8.74 4.12 27.06
C VAL A 79 7.54 5.03 26.84
N LYS A 80 7.17 5.80 27.87
CA LYS A 80 6.16 6.85 27.78
C LYS A 80 6.86 8.21 27.85
N LEU A 81 6.53 9.09 26.90
CA LEU A 81 7.11 10.44 26.90
C LEU A 81 6.54 11.28 28.05
N ASN A 82 7.42 11.91 28.83
CA ASN A 82 7.06 13.00 29.73
C ASN A 82 7.09 14.30 28.91
N LEU A 83 5.97 14.59 28.26
CA LEU A 83 5.86 15.71 27.32
C LEU A 83 6.17 17.04 28.02
N LEU A 84 6.89 17.92 27.31
CA LEU A 84 7.08 19.30 27.76
C LEU A 84 5.73 20.02 27.85
N LEU A 85 5.65 21.04 28.71
CA LEU A 85 4.45 21.87 28.83
C LEU A 85 4.06 22.42 27.44
N ASP A 86 2.76 22.39 27.13
CA ASP A 86 2.17 22.80 25.84
C ASP A 86 2.55 21.93 24.63
N MET A 87 3.26 20.81 24.83
CA MET A 87 3.52 19.86 23.75
C MET A 87 2.33 18.94 23.51
N ASP A 88 1.70 19.11 22.35
CA ASP A 88 0.71 18.18 21.81
C ASP A 88 1.24 17.48 20.56
N LEU A 89 1.38 16.16 20.62
CA LEU A 89 1.92 15.39 19.50
C LEU A 89 1.02 15.46 18.26
N SER A 90 -0.29 15.63 18.43
CA SER A 90 -1.26 15.56 17.34
C SER A 90 -1.33 16.85 16.51
N SER A 91 -1.33 18.02 17.16
CA SER A 91 -1.31 19.34 16.51
C SER A 91 0.00 19.64 15.79
N TYR A 92 1.11 19.07 16.25
CA TYR A 92 2.41 19.16 15.55
C TYR A 92 2.54 18.18 14.38
N GLY A 93 1.45 17.49 14.02
CA GLY A 93 1.40 16.58 12.87
C GLY A 93 2.16 15.28 13.07
N TYR A 94 2.68 15.01 14.27
CA TYR A 94 3.32 13.74 14.56
C TYR A 94 2.25 12.66 14.64
N ARG A 95 2.45 11.62 13.83
CA ARG A 95 1.63 10.41 13.83
C ARG A 95 2.43 9.27 14.44
N TYR A 96 1.71 8.30 14.94
CA TYR A 96 2.28 7.06 15.42
C TYR A 96 2.30 6.03 14.30
N LEU A 97 3.20 5.05 14.44
CA LEU A 97 3.19 3.85 13.63
C LEU A 97 2.49 2.73 14.40
N GLN A 98 2.02 1.75 13.63
CA GLN A 98 1.29 0.61 14.16
C GLN A 98 2.03 -0.69 13.82
N ALA A 99 2.11 -1.62 14.76
CA ALA A 99 2.72 -2.93 14.58
C ALA A 99 1.77 -3.92 13.91
N ARG A 100 2.33 -4.83 13.11
CA ARG A 100 1.59 -5.95 12.55
C ARG A 100 1.53 -7.14 13.52
N GLU A 101 0.37 -7.81 13.57
CA GLU A 101 0.18 -9.04 14.36
C GLU A 101 0.78 -10.29 13.69
N SER A 102 0.85 -10.32 12.36
CA SER A 102 1.40 -11.45 11.62
C SER A 102 2.92 -11.34 11.45
N PRO A 103 3.64 -12.47 11.48
CA PRO A 103 5.09 -12.48 11.34
C PRO A 103 5.55 -11.93 9.98
N PRO A 104 6.79 -11.43 9.88
CA PRO A 104 7.44 -11.14 8.60
C PRO A 104 7.47 -12.35 7.67
N THR A 105 7.32 -12.12 6.36
CA THR A 105 7.42 -13.17 5.33
C THR A 105 8.70 -13.01 4.50
N LEU A 106 9.27 -14.12 4.02
CA LEU A 106 10.45 -14.05 3.15
C LEU A 106 10.10 -13.30 1.86
N HIS A 107 11.03 -12.48 1.36
CA HIS A 107 10.88 -11.60 0.20
C HIS A 107 9.83 -10.50 0.34
N GLU A 108 9.31 -10.27 1.54
CA GLU A 108 8.43 -9.15 1.81
C GLU A 108 9.14 -7.81 1.55
N PRO A 109 8.57 -6.91 0.72
CA PRO A 109 9.17 -5.61 0.47
C PRO A 109 9.06 -4.73 1.71
N VAL A 110 10.17 -4.09 2.08
CA VAL A 110 10.29 -3.30 3.31
C VAL A 110 10.93 -1.94 3.07
N TRP A 111 10.68 -1.03 3.98
CA TRP A 111 11.38 0.24 4.09
C TRP A 111 11.71 0.55 5.55
N LEU A 112 12.70 1.42 5.76
CA LEU A 112 13.13 1.82 7.10
C LEU A 112 13.26 3.34 7.14
N VAL A 113 12.97 3.91 8.30
CA VAL A 113 13.21 5.32 8.61
C VAL A 113 14.00 5.45 9.90
N GLY A 114 14.98 6.34 9.94
CA GLY A 114 15.73 6.60 11.17
C GLY A 114 16.72 7.75 11.07
N HIS A 115 17.59 7.84 12.07
CA HIS A 115 18.58 8.91 12.24
C HIS A 115 20.02 8.35 12.24
N PRO A 116 20.51 7.87 11.09
CA PRO A 116 21.86 7.27 11.00
C PRO A 116 22.93 8.29 11.38
N GLY A 117 23.79 7.92 12.32
CA GLY A 117 24.83 8.78 12.89
C GLY A 117 24.29 9.97 13.67
N GLY A 118 23.01 9.97 14.07
CA GLY A 118 22.36 11.15 14.64
C GLY A 118 22.16 12.29 13.63
N LYS A 119 22.22 11.98 12.34
CA LYS A 119 21.97 12.93 11.25
C LYS A 119 20.45 13.13 11.06
N PRO A 120 20.05 14.13 10.26
CA PRO A 120 18.66 14.29 9.84
C PRO A 120 18.04 13.00 9.31
N LYS A 121 16.72 12.87 9.50
CA LYS A 121 15.89 11.73 9.13
C LYS A 121 16.25 11.23 7.74
N ARG A 122 16.47 9.92 7.62
CA ARG A 122 16.63 9.24 6.33
C ARG A 122 15.59 8.15 6.19
N ILE A 123 15.08 8.02 4.98
CA ILE A 123 14.20 6.94 4.57
C ILE A 123 14.96 6.12 3.54
N VAL A 124 14.94 4.80 3.68
CA VAL A 124 15.56 3.88 2.74
C VAL A 124 14.51 2.87 2.26
N THR A 125 14.33 2.80 0.95
CA THR A 125 13.35 1.94 0.26
C THR A 125 14.00 1.01 -0.76
N ILE A 126 15.19 1.38 -1.24
CA ILE A 126 15.95 0.68 -2.28
C ILE A 126 17.38 0.38 -1.79
N THR A 127 17.96 -0.69 -2.33
CA THR A 127 19.37 -1.05 -2.16
C THR A 127 20.27 -0.26 -3.13
N ASP A 128 21.59 -0.36 -2.97
CA ASP A 128 22.56 0.23 -3.91
C ASP A 128 22.41 -0.30 -5.35
N GLY A 129 21.85 -1.51 -5.52
CA GLY A 129 21.55 -2.09 -6.83
C GLY A 129 20.24 -1.59 -7.47
N GLY A 130 19.55 -0.64 -6.84
CA GLY A 130 18.27 -0.11 -7.30
C GLY A 130 17.08 -1.06 -7.08
N THR A 131 17.28 -2.18 -6.37
CA THR A 131 16.19 -3.10 -6.04
C THR A 131 15.48 -2.69 -4.76
N THR A 132 14.17 -2.93 -4.69
CA THR A 132 13.39 -2.72 -3.48
C THR A 132 13.96 -3.53 -2.31
N GLY A 133 14.16 -2.88 -1.16
CA GLY A 133 14.56 -3.57 0.06
C GLY A 133 13.55 -4.65 0.44
N SER A 134 14.03 -5.80 0.90
CA SER A 134 13.16 -6.93 1.26
C SER A 134 13.71 -7.73 2.43
N ILE A 135 12.83 -8.52 3.05
CA ILE A 135 13.22 -9.57 3.99
C ILE A 135 13.96 -10.67 3.21
N VAL A 136 15.21 -10.94 3.61
CA VAL A 136 16.08 -11.95 2.98
C VAL A 136 16.35 -13.16 3.87
N SER A 137 15.99 -13.08 5.16
CA SER A 137 16.04 -14.21 6.09
C SER A 137 14.99 -14.05 7.17
N LEU A 138 14.38 -15.16 7.60
CA LEU A 138 13.48 -15.19 8.76
C LEU A 138 14.19 -15.54 10.08
N ASN A 139 15.45 -15.97 9.99
CA ASN A 139 16.29 -16.27 11.14
C ASN A 139 17.77 -16.11 10.77
N VAL A 140 18.36 -14.97 11.09
CA VAL A 140 19.78 -14.71 10.84
C VAL A 140 20.63 -15.38 11.93
N THR A 141 21.54 -16.27 11.52
CA THR A 141 22.33 -17.11 12.45
C THR A 141 23.48 -16.38 13.15
N ASN A 142 24.02 -15.30 12.57
CA ASN A 142 25.10 -14.48 13.13
C ASN A 142 24.63 -13.04 13.41
N SER A 143 23.55 -12.93 14.17
CA SER A 143 22.86 -11.68 14.46
C SER A 143 23.03 -11.26 15.92
N CYS A 144 22.50 -10.10 16.30
CA CYS A 144 22.78 -9.51 17.61
C CYS A 144 21.97 -10.18 18.73
N ARG A 145 20.82 -10.76 18.37
CA ARG A 145 19.96 -11.62 19.19
C ARG A 145 19.47 -12.80 18.38
N SER A 146 19.05 -13.86 19.06
CA SER A 146 18.45 -15.03 18.40
C SER A 146 17.14 -14.67 17.68
N ASN A 147 16.82 -15.39 16.60
CA ASN A 147 15.55 -15.27 15.85
C ASN A 147 15.24 -13.83 15.37
N GLU A 148 16.24 -13.17 14.80
CA GLU A 148 16.11 -11.91 14.09
C GLU A 148 15.81 -12.14 12.60
N VAL A 149 15.00 -11.27 12.01
CA VAL A 149 14.77 -11.23 10.56
C VAL A 149 15.88 -10.43 9.89
N GLY A 150 16.34 -10.89 8.73
CA GLY A 150 17.37 -10.24 7.94
C GLY A 150 16.79 -9.44 6.78
N TYR A 151 17.35 -8.28 6.48
CA TYR A 151 16.93 -7.42 5.38
C TYR A 151 18.07 -6.55 4.82
N LEU A 152 17.90 -6.10 3.58
CA LEU A 152 18.88 -5.29 2.86
C LEU A 152 18.37 -3.84 2.74
N LEU A 153 18.69 -3.03 3.75
CA LEU A 153 18.40 -1.59 3.80
C LEU A 153 19.56 -0.91 4.52
N HIS A 154 20.08 0.20 4.03
CA HIS A 154 21.24 0.85 4.65
C HIS A 154 20.94 1.39 6.05
N THR A 155 21.85 1.11 6.97
CA THR A 155 21.86 1.66 8.32
C THR A 155 23.27 2.07 8.71
N GLN A 156 23.38 2.91 9.74
CA GLN A 156 24.63 3.32 10.37
C GLN A 156 24.40 3.33 11.90
N GLY A 157 25.45 3.28 12.72
CA GLY A 157 25.32 3.54 14.17
C GLY A 157 24.45 4.77 14.43
N GLY A 158 23.54 4.70 15.41
CA GLY A 158 22.45 5.67 15.60
C GLY A 158 21.10 5.27 14.98
N SER A 159 21.10 4.31 14.05
CA SER A 159 19.86 3.73 13.51
C SER A 159 19.20 2.70 14.46
N SER A 160 19.89 2.28 15.52
CA SER A 160 19.33 1.40 16.54
C SER A 160 17.98 1.91 17.03
N GLY A 161 16.96 1.06 16.96
CA GLY A 161 15.58 1.35 17.34
C GLY A 161 14.71 1.83 16.17
N SER A 162 15.26 1.90 14.95
CA SER A 162 14.48 2.25 13.76
C SER A 162 13.40 1.20 13.48
N PRO A 163 12.18 1.61 13.09
CA PRO A 163 11.16 0.69 12.61
C PRO A 163 11.50 0.19 11.21
N VAL A 164 11.31 -1.11 10.98
CA VAL A 164 11.26 -1.72 9.65
C VAL A 164 9.80 -1.95 9.31
N LEU A 165 9.34 -1.33 8.23
CA LEU A 165 7.93 -1.32 7.84
C LEU A 165 7.73 -2.12 6.56
N SER A 166 6.57 -2.78 6.44
CA SER A 166 6.15 -3.38 5.17
C SER A 166 5.79 -2.28 4.17
N GLN A 167 6.25 -2.39 2.93
CA GLN A 167 5.79 -1.51 1.85
C GLN A 167 4.34 -1.81 1.42
N ARG A 168 3.77 -2.95 1.85
CA ARG A 168 2.40 -3.35 1.48
C ARG A 168 1.35 -2.52 2.19
N ASP A 169 1.56 -2.26 3.48
CA ASP A 169 0.53 -1.70 4.37
C ASP A 169 1.08 -0.67 5.38
N ASN A 170 2.38 -0.34 5.32
CA ASN A 170 3.09 0.56 6.23
C ASN A 170 3.01 0.16 7.71
N SER A 171 2.67 -1.10 8.01
CA SER A 171 2.78 -1.63 9.36
C SER A 171 4.25 -1.90 9.71
N VAL A 172 4.61 -1.68 10.97
CA VAL A 172 5.93 -2.06 11.50
C VAL A 172 5.96 -3.58 11.66
N ILE A 173 7.01 -4.22 11.15
CA ILE A 173 7.16 -5.68 11.17
C ILE A 173 8.42 -6.14 11.92
N ALA A 174 9.40 -5.25 12.11
CA ALA A 174 10.59 -5.51 12.92
C ALA A 174 11.19 -4.22 13.50
N LEU A 175 11.99 -4.39 14.56
CA LEU A 175 12.77 -3.33 15.20
C LEU A 175 14.25 -3.52 14.86
N HIS A 176 14.86 -2.58 14.15
CA HIS A 176 16.28 -2.66 13.81
C HIS A 176 17.15 -2.54 15.07
N ASN A 177 18.08 -3.47 15.24
CA ASN A 177 19.03 -3.47 16.33
C ASN A 177 20.43 -3.97 15.94
N CYS A 178 20.57 -4.63 14.79
CA CYS A 178 21.83 -5.25 14.38
C CYS A 178 22.28 -4.80 12.98
N GLY A 179 23.47 -4.20 12.94
CA GLY A 179 24.16 -3.91 11.68
C GLY A 179 24.83 -5.15 11.10
N GLY A 180 24.87 -5.24 9.77
CA GLY A 180 25.55 -6.29 9.02
C GLY A 180 26.11 -5.78 7.69
N CYS A 181 25.95 -6.58 6.63
CA CYS A 181 26.57 -6.42 5.30
C CYS A 181 28.08 -6.75 5.24
N SER A 182 28.49 -7.82 5.92
CA SER A 182 29.80 -8.46 5.76
C SER A 182 29.66 -9.92 5.36
N ALA A 183 30.76 -10.60 4.98
CA ALA A 183 30.73 -12.02 4.68
C ALA A 183 30.19 -12.89 5.84
N LYS A 184 30.31 -12.42 7.10
CA LYS A 184 29.84 -13.14 8.30
C LYS A 184 28.39 -12.80 8.68
N SER A 185 27.93 -11.59 8.35
CA SER A 185 26.57 -11.12 8.58
C SER A 185 26.09 -10.42 7.30
N PRO A 186 25.52 -11.16 6.34
CA PRO A 186 25.29 -10.67 4.98
C PRO A 186 24.14 -9.66 4.86
N SER A 187 23.40 -9.42 5.94
CA SER A 187 22.27 -8.51 5.97
C SER A 187 22.25 -7.74 7.29
N ASN A 188 21.54 -6.61 7.31
CA ASN A 188 21.07 -6.06 8.57
C ASN A 188 20.05 -7.00 9.20
N ALA A 189 19.85 -6.86 10.51
CA ALA A 189 18.86 -7.66 11.22
C ALA A 189 18.07 -6.84 12.24
N GLY A 190 16.89 -7.39 12.58
CA GLY A 190 15.95 -6.77 13.50
C GLY A 190 15.05 -7.79 14.18
N ILE A 191 14.57 -7.41 15.36
CA ILE A 191 13.68 -8.24 16.18
C ILE A 191 12.28 -8.20 15.56
N PRO A 192 11.67 -9.35 15.20
CA PRO A 192 10.30 -9.38 14.72
C PRO A 192 9.35 -8.71 15.71
N ILE A 193 8.50 -7.80 15.24
CA ILE A 193 7.62 -7.02 16.12
C ILE A 193 6.67 -7.94 16.90
N THR A 194 6.27 -9.07 16.30
CA THR A 194 5.39 -10.07 16.91
C THR A 194 5.98 -10.67 18.19
N ARG A 195 7.31 -10.78 18.30
CA ARG A 195 7.98 -11.25 19.53
C ARG A 195 7.91 -10.21 20.63
N ILE A 196 8.04 -8.93 20.28
CA ILE A 196 7.88 -7.82 21.22
C ILE A 196 6.43 -7.76 21.70
N LEU A 197 5.45 -7.88 20.80
CA LEU A 197 4.03 -7.93 21.15
C LEU A 197 3.71 -9.11 22.08
N ALA A 198 4.24 -10.30 21.77
CA ALA A 198 4.07 -11.49 22.61
C ALA A 198 4.64 -11.29 24.02
N TYR A 199 5.84 -10.70 24.11
CA TYR A 199 6.45 -10.36 25.40
C TYR A 199 5.62 -9.36 26.20
N LEU A 200 5.15 -8.27 25.57
CA LEU A 200 4.36 -7.24 26.25
C LEU A 200 3.09 -7.86 26.84
N ARG A 201 2.39 -8.68 26.04
CA ARG A 201 1.18 -9.40 26.47
C ARG A 201 1.44 -10.38 27.62
N SER A 202 2.45 -11.24 27.49
CA SER A 202 2.77 -12.24 28.52
C SER A 202 3.27 -11.61 29.81
N SER A 203 3.86 -10.40 29.72
CA SER A 203 4.32 -9.62 30.87
C SER A 203 3.22 -8.75 31.50
N GLY A 204 1.97 -8.84 31.03
CA GLY A 204 0.85 -8.05 31.54
C GLY A 204 0.90 -6.55 31.19
N VAL A 205 1.73 -6.15 30.23
CA VAL A 205 1.83 -4.76 29.77
C VAL A 205 0.71 -4.48 28.79
N THR A 206 -0.16 -3.53 29.11
CA THR A 206 -1.20 -3.05 28.19
C THR A 206 -0.54 -2.37 26.99
N LEU A 207 -0.91 -2.80 25.78
CA LEU A 207 -0.43 -2.16 24.56
C LEU A 207 -0.99 -0.74 24.45
N PRO A 208 -0.21 0.22 23.92
CA PRO A 208 -0.70 1.57 23.70
C PRO A 208 -1.96 1.57 22.80
N PRO A 209 -2.89 2.52 22.96
CA PRO A 209 -4.05 2.60 22.07
C PRO A 209 -3.60 2.76 20.62
N ASN A 210 -4.32 2.15 19.66
CA ASN A 210 -3.96 2.16 18.24
C ASN A 210 -2.55 1.64 17.91
N ALA A 211 -1.87 0.93 18.83
CA ALA A 211 -0.55 0.38 18.60
C ALA A 211 -0.52 -0.75 17.56
N ILE A 212 -1.64 -1.46 17.41
CA ILE A 212 -1.75 -2.57 16.47
C ILE A 212 -2.43 -2.08 15.20
N MET A 213 -1.79 -2.37 14.07
CA MET A 213 -2.39 -2.13 12.77
C MET A 213 -3.52 -3.14 12.66
N PRO A 214 -4.79 -2.70 12.52
CA PRO A 214 -5.90 -3.63 12.44
C PRO A 214 -5.60 -4.61 11.31
N THR A 215 -5.37 -5.86 11.69
CA THR A 215 -5.41 -6.94 10.70
C THR A 215 -6.80 -6.81 10.09
N PRO A 216 -6.95 -6.73 8.75
CA PRO A 216 -8.27 -6.76 8.16
C PRO A 216 -8.99 -7.95 8.77
N THR A 217 -9.96 -7.65 9.64
CA THR A 217 -10.72 -8.69 10.32
C THR A 217 -11.36 -9.47 9.18
N PRO A 218 -11.20 -10.80 9.08
CA PRO A 218 -12.10 -11.54 8.23
C PRO A 218 -13.48 -11.23 8.79
N THR A 219 -14.25 -10.39 8.07
CA THR A 219 -15.66 -10.18 8.33
C THR A 219 -16.26 -11.56 8.63
N PRO A 220 -17.05 -11.74 9.72
CA PRO A 220 -17.58 -13.04 10.09
C PRO A 220 -18.09 -13.73 8.84
N THR A 221 -17.54 -14.90 8.58
CA THR A 221 -17.84 -15.70 7.40
C THR A 221 -19.32 -16.05 7.44
N THR A 222 -20.15 -15.23 6.80
CA THR A 222 -21.20 -15.81 5.96
C THR A 222 -20.45 -16.65 4.93
N THR A 223 -20.84 -17.92 4.82
CA THR A 223 -20.48 -18.88 3.76
C THR A 223 -19.81 -18.20 2.56
N PRO A 224 -18.62 -18.62 2.11
CA PRO A 224 -17.74 -17.82 1.26
C PRO A 224 -18.49 -17.30 0.03
N THR A 225 -18.79 -16.01 0.02
CA THR A 225 -19.10 -15.29 -1.21
C THR A 225 -17.75 -15.01 -1.88
N PRO A 226 -17.55 -15.46 -3.13
CA PRO A 226 -16.26 -15.37 -3.81
C PRO A 226 -15.79 -13.92 -3.93
N THR A 227 -14.48 -13.72 -3.80
CA THR A 227 -13.77 -12.49 -4.15
C THR A 227 -14.28 -11.96 -5.51
N PRO A 228 -14.74 -10.70 -5.64
CA PRO A 228 -15.09 -10.14 -6.94
C PRO A 228 -13.83 -10.03 -7.79
N THR A 229 -13.68 -10.96 -8.74
CA THR A 229 -12.67 -10.95 -9.79
C THR A 229 -13.04 -9.85 -10.79
N SER A 230 -12.63 -8.60 -10.54
CA SER A 230 -12.78 -7.54 -11.54
C SER A 230 -11.74 -7.74 -12.65
N THR A 231 -12.19 -7.98 -13.88
CA THR A 231 -11.34 -8.21 -15.06
C THR A 231 -11.19 -6.91 -15.85
N PRO A 232 -9.96 -6.44 -16.16
CA PRO A 232 -9.75 -5.34 -17.08
C PRO A 232 -10.26 -5.70 -18.49
N ILE A 233 -11.11 -4.86 -19.06
CA ILE A 233 -11.70 -5.05 -20.39
C ILE A 233 -11.63 -3.77 -21.23
N ARG A 234 -11.86 -3.94 -22.53
CA ARG A 234 -12.16 -2.88 -23.49
C ARG A 234 -13.44 -3.28 -24.21
N LEU A 235 -14.23 -2.32 -24.66
CA LEU A 235 -15.47 -2.61 -25.38
C LEU A 235 -15.35 -2.11 -26.81
N CYS A 236 -15.54 -3.00 -27.78
CA CYS A 236 -15.45 -2.65 -29.20
C CYS A 236 -16.65 -3.14 -29.98
N THR A 237 -17.04 -2.37 -31.00
CA THR A 237 -18.01 -2.81 -32.02
C THR A 237 -17.37 -3.80 -32.99
N THR A 238 -18.17 -4.52 -33.76
CA THR A 238 -17.72 -5.41 -34.86
C THR A 238 -16.85 -4.70 -35.90
N SER A 239 -17.04 -3.38 -36.07
CA SER A 239 -16.21 -2.52 -36.93
C SER A 239 -14.88 -2.08 -36.29
N ASN A 240 -14.50 -2.67 -35.16
CA ASN A 240 -13.29 -2.38 -34.37
C ASN A 240 -13.22 -0.90 -33.90
N ARG A 241 -14.38 -0.28 -33.66
CA ARG A 241 -14.49 1.02 -32.99
C ARG A 241 -14.58 0.80 -31.50
N VAL A 242 -13.74 1.48 -30.73
CA VAL A 242 -13.67 1.35 -29.27
C VAL A 242 -14.70 2.29 -28.62
N LEU A 243 -15.27 1.85 -27.50
CA LEU A 243 -16.01 2.73 -26.61
C LEU A 243 -15.03 3.46 -25.71
N TYR A 244 -15.22 4.76 -25.52
CA TYR A 244 -14.45 5.53 -24.55
C TYR A 244 -15.38 6.44 -23.74
N GLU A 245 -14.99 6.67 -22.49
CA GLU A 245 -15.66 7.60 -21.59
C GLU A 245 -15.14 9.03 -21.81
N TYR A 246 -16.05 9.98 -21.83
CA TYR A 246 -15.74 11.40 -21.79
C TYR A 246 -16.92 12.16 -21.18
N ASP A 247 -16.65 13.04 -20.24
CA ASP A 247 -17.65 13.90 -19.61
C ASP A 247 -18.87 13.10 -19.09
N ALA A 248 -18.58 12.02 -18.37
CA ALA A 248 -19.54 11.09 -17.80
C ALA A 248 -20.46 10.37 -18.81
N SER A 249 -20.10 10.34 -20.09
CA SER A 249 -20.84 9.69 -21.17
C SER A 249 -19.95 8.77 -22.00
N LEU A 250 -20.55 7.85 -22.77
CA LEU A 250 -19.80 6.92 -23.64
C LEU A 250 -19.92 7.28 -25.12
N TYR A 251 -18.80 7.17 -25.83
CA TYR A 251 -18.69 7.50 -27.25
C TYR A 251 -17.88 6.48 -28.06
N LEU A 252 -18.07 6.45 -29.38
CA LEU A 252 -17.32 5.64 -30.33
C LEU A 252 -16.08 6.35 -30.85
N GLY A 253 -14.90 5.80 -30.56
CA GLY A 253 -13.60 6.34 -30.94
C GLY A 253 -12.80 5.43 -31.85
N LYS A 254 -11.57 5.85 -32.15
CA LYS A 254 -10.51 4.94 -32.61
C LYS A 254 -9.81 4.39 -31.37
N LEU A 255 -9.22 3.20 -31.48
CA LEU A 255 -8.44 2.61 -30.41
C LEU A 255 -7.14 3.41 -30.21
N TYR A 256 -7.02 4.12 -29.09
CA TYR A 256 -5.87 4.99 -28.77
C TYR A 256 -5.07 4.51 -27.55
N PHE A 257 -5.56 3.50 -26.81
CA PHE A 257 -4.91 2.94 -25.63
C PHE A 257 -4.73 3.91 -24.45
N HIS A 258 -5.64 4.88 -24.30
CA HIS A 258 -5.66 5.83 -23.18
C HIS A 258 -6.64 5.40 -22.07
N THR A 259 -6.52 5.92 -20.85
CA THR A 259 -7.36 5.49 -19.70
C THR A 259 -8.87 5.54 -19.97
N ASN A 260 -9.35 6.48 -20.79
CA ASN A 260 -10.76 6.62 -21.15
C ASN A 260 -11.34 5.46 -21.98
N ASP A 261 -10.51 4.61 -22.60
CA ASP A 261 -10.97 3.45 -23.38
C ASP A 261 -10.78 2.12 -22.63
N GLN A 262 -10.51 2.20 -21.32
CA GLN A 262 -10.30 1.08 -20.41
C GLN A 262 -11.44 0.99 -19.39
N PHE A 263 -11.92 -0.22 -19.16
CA PHE A 263 -12.97 -0.51 -18.20
C PHE A 263 -12.59 -1.72 -17.34
N GLU A 264 -13.24 -1.86 -16.20
CA GLU A 264 -13.09 -2.99 -15.30
C GLU A 264 -14.46 -3.62 -15.09
N LEU A 265 -14.63 -4.88 -15.52
CA LEU A 265 -15.85 -5.64 -15.33
C LEU A 265 -15.70 -6.50 -14.07
N ASP A 266 -16.52 -6.22 -13.07
CA ASP A 266 -16.76 -7.15 -11.98
C ASP A 266 -17.90 -8.09 -12.39
N GLU A 267 -17.56 -9.32 -12.78
CA GLU A 267 -18.56 -10.30 -13.21
C GLU A 267 -19.52 -10.71 -12.09
N SER A 268 -19.13 -10.56 -10.82
CA SER A 268 -19.98 -10.93 -9.69
C SER A 268 -21.10 -9.93 -9.47
N THR A 269 -20.79 -8.63 -9.47
CA THR A 269 -21.77 -7.55 -9.29
C THR A 269 -22.41 -7.09 -10.60
N GLY A 270 -21.72 -7.31 -11.72
CA GLY A 270 -22.05 -6.75 -13.03
C GLY A 270 -21.59 -5.31 -13.21
N ALA A 271 -20.84 -4.74 -12.26
CA ALA A 271 -20.34 -3.38 -12.40
C ALA A 271 -19.33 -3.30 -13.55
N VAL A 272 -19.54 -2.33 -14.45
CA VAL A 272 -18.56 -1.96 -15.48
C VAL A 272 -18.06 -0.57 -15.14
N ARG A 273 -16.86 -0.50 -14.56
CA ARG A 273 -16.24 0.75 -14.11
C ARG A 273 -15.35 1.33 -15.22
N ALA A 274 -15.52 2.60 -15.56
CA ALA A 274 -14.62 3.33 -16.44
C ALA A 274 -13.34 3.69 -15.68
N ALA A 275 -12.17 3.36 -16.25
CA ALA A 275 -10.89 3.60 -15.59
C ALA A 275 -10.52 5.09 -15.53
N SER A 276 -11.07 5.93 -16.42
CA SER A 276 -10.79 7.38 -16.49
C SER A 276 -11.32 8.16 -15.30
N ASN A 277 -12.59 7.94 -14.95
CA ASN A 277 -13.29 8.71 -13.91
C ASN A 277 -13.68 7.86 -12.68
N GLY A 278 -13.42 6.55 -12.71
CA GLY A 278 -13.73 5.62 -11.62
C GLY A 278 -15.22 5.33 -11.41
N GLN A 279 -16.09 5.80 -12.32
CA GLN A 279 -17.55 5.67 -12.24
C GLN A 279 -18.04 4.44 -13.01
N CYS A 280 -19.22 3.95 -12.65
CA CYS A 280 -19.83 2.75 -13.23
C CYS A 280 -20.82 3.12 -14.32
N LEU A 281 -20.93 2.30 -15.37
CA LEU A 281 -21.99 2.42 -16.37
C LEU A 281 -23.34 2.29 -15.67
N ASP A 282 -24.21 3.26 -15.85
CA ASP A 282 -25.53 3.34 -15.22
C ASP A 282 -26.60 3.60 -16.29
N ALA A 283 -27.55 2.67 -16.39
CA ALA A 283 -28.74 2.78 -17.22
C ALA A 283 -29.88 3.44 -16.41
N TYR A 284 -29.85 4.76 -16.30
CA TYR A 284 -30.84 5.50 -15.52
C TYR A 284 -32.12 5.75 -16.31
N LEU A 285 -33.24 5.78 -15.61
CA LEU A 285 -34.55 6.10 -16.18
C LEU A 285 -34.78 7.61 -16.12
N ASP A 286 -35.04 8.24 -17.25
CA ASP A 286 -35.52 9.62 -17.33
C ASP A 286 -36.86 9.66 -18.08
N GLY A 287 -37.90 10.11 -17.39
CA GLY A 287 -39.27 9.97 -17.87
C GLY A 287 -39.65 8.51 -18.14
N SER A 288 -39.89 8.17 -19.42
CA SER A 288 -40.27 6.83 -19.88
C SER A 288 -39.14 6.09 -20.60
N SER A 289 -37.94 6.64 -20.64
CA SER A 289 -36.84 6.14 -21.47
C SER A 289 -35.58 5.92 -20.64
N TYR A 290 -34.85 4.85 -20.95
CA TYR A 290 -33.54 4.62 -20.34
C TYR A 290 -32.44 5.35 -21.09
N HIS A 291 -31.53 5.93 -20.33
CA HIS A 291 -30.35 6.64 -20.81
C HIS A 291 -29.09 6.03 -20.21
N LEU A 292 -27.97 6.24 -20.88
CA LEU A 292 -26.67 5.74 -20.43
C LEU A 292 -25.78 6.92 -20.03
N HIS A 293 -25.21 6.82 -18.84
CA HIS A 293 -24.08 7.65 -18.42
C HIS A 293 -23.13 6.81 -17.56
N THR A 294 -22.05 7.41 -17.10
CA THR A 294 -21.33 6.89 -15.93
C THR A 294 -21.78 7.65 -14.67
N TYR A 295 -21.89 6.93 -13.56
CA TYR A 295 -22.26 7.50 -12.27
C TYR A 295 -21.47 6.85 -11.14
N VAL A 296 -21.49 7.46 -9.94
CA VAL A 296 -20.80 6.91 -8.75
C VAL A 296 -21.18 5.44 -8.57
N CYS A 297 -20.17 4.57 -8.48
CA CYS A 297 -20.37 3.13 -8.35
C CYS A 297 -21.08 2.80 -7.03
N ASP A 298 -22.20 2.10 -7.11
CA ASP A 298 -22.97 1.64 -5.96
C ASP A 298 -23.46 0.21 -6.23
N ALA A 299 -22.96 -0.76 -5.45
CA ALA A 299 -23.32 -2.16 -5.60
C ALA A 299 -24.83 -2.44 -5.35
N SER A 300 -25.51 -1.56 -4.62
CA SER A 300 -26.96 -1.64 -4.39
C SER A 300 -27.77 -1.12 -5.56
N ASN A 301 -27.15 -0.34 -6.46
CA ASN A 301 -27.83 0.23 -7.61
C ASN A 301 -28.03 -0.82 -8.71
N VAL A 302 -29.30 -1.16 -8.95
CA VAL A 302 -29.70 -2.17 -9.95
C VAL A 302 -29.52 -1.71 -11.39
N ASN A 303 -29.31 -0.41 -11.63
CA ASN A 303 -29.07 0.19 -12.95
C ASN A 303 -27.60 0.10 -13.39
N GLN A 304 -26.71 -0.36 -12.49
CA GLN A 304 -25.27 -0.47 -12.75
C GLN A 304 -24.81 -1.90 -13.01
N ARG A 305 -25.74 -2.79 -13.37
CA ARG A 305 -25.50 -4.23 -13.41
C ARG A 305 -25.55 -4.73 -14.84
N TRP A 306 -24.39 -5.13 -15.36
CA TRP A 306 -24.18 -5.55 -16.73
C TRP A 306 -23.58 -6.95 -16.82
N THR A 307 -23.78 -7.60 -17.95
CA THR A 307 -23.16 -8.87 -18.31
C THR A 307 -22.72 -8.79 -19.77
N ILE A 308 -21.56 -9.36 -20.08
CA ILE A 308 -21.11 -9.49 -21.46
C ILE A 308 -21.38 -10.92 -21.90
N THR A 309 -22.34 -11.11 -22.80
CA THR A 309 -22.73 -12.43 -23.30
C THR A 309 -23.15 -12.33 -24.77
N ASN A 310 -22.92 -13.39 -25.55
CA ASN A 310 -23.28 -13.45 -26.97
C ASN A 310 -22.76 -12.25 -27.81
N GLY A 311 -21.61 -11.68 -27.42
CA GLY A 311 -21.04 -10.52 -28.12
C GLY A 311 -21.74 -9.19 -27.84
N GLN A 312 -22.62 -9.12 -26.84
CA GLN A 312 -23.36 -7.92 -26.44
C GLN A 312 -23.07 -7.58 -24.96
N VAL A 313 -23.18 -6.30 -24.60
CA VAL A 313 -23.20 -5.83 -23.20
C VAL A 313 -24.66 -5.65 -22.80
N GLN A 314 -25.17 -6.58 -22.00
CA GLN A 314 -26.57 -6.67 -21.60
C GLN A 314 -26.76 -6.21 -20.15
N HIS A 315 -27.79 -5.42 -19.90
CA HIS A 315 -28.20 -5.01 -18.56
C HIS A 315 -28.92 -6.17 -17.86
N ARG A 316 -28.55 -6.47 -16.62
CA ARG A 316 -29.06 -7.65 -15.89
C ARG A 316 -30.52 -7.52 -15.46
N THR A 317 -31.02 -6.30 -15.31
CA THR A 317 -32.32 -6.04 -14.67
C THR A 317 -33.42 -5.63 -15.66
N HIS A 318 -33.04 -4.94 -16.74
CA HIS A 318 -33.99 -4.13 -17.54
C HIS A 318 -34.15 -4.60 -18.99
N GLY A 319 -33.51 -5.71 -19.38
CA GLY A 319 -33.58 -6.22 -20.76
C GLY A 319 -32.92 -5.32 -21.81
N LEU A 320 -32.09 -4.37 -21.38
CA LEU A 320 -31.41 -3.39 -22.22
C LEU A 320 -30.05 -3.90 -22.68
N CYS A 321 -29.63 -3.52 -23.88
CA CYS A 321 -28.30 -3.76 -24.42
C CYS A 321 -27.64 -2.44 -24.77
N LEU A 322 -26.32 -2.33 -24.57
CA LEU A 322 -25.56 -1.22 -25.13
C LEU A 322 -25.72 -1.22 -26.65
N THR A 323 -25.99 -0.05 -27.22
CA THR A 323 -26.22 0.10 -28.65
C THR A 323 -25.56 1.37 -29.18
N THR A 324 -25.08 1.29 -30.42
CA THR A 324 -24.63 2.47 -31.14
C THR A 324 -25.83 3.30 -31.61
N VAL A 325 -25.77 4.62 -31.41
CA VAL A 325 -26.84 5.53 -31.85
C VAL A 325 -26.65 5.88 -33.33
N ALA A 326 -27.69 5.71 -34.13
CA ALA A 326 -27.62 5.98 -35.57
C ALA A 326 -27.25 7.44 -35.85
N GLY A 327 -26.20 7.66 -36.64
CA GLY A 327 -25.76 9.02 -37.02
C GLY A 327 -25.05 9.80 -35.91
N ALA A 328 -24.81 9.21 -34.74
CA ALA A 328 -24.12 9.84 -33.62
C ALA A 328 -22.91 9.03 -33.17
N SER A 329 -21.99 9.67 -32.46
CA SER A 329 -20.88 8.99 -31.78
C SER A 329 -21.29 8.42 -30.42
N ALA A 330 -22.44 8.84 -29.88
CA ALA A 330 -22.90 8.41 -28.57
C ALA A 330 -23.25 6.91 -28.52
N ILE A 331 -23.02 6.31 -27.36
CA ILE A 331 -23.55 5.00 -27.00
C ILE A 331 -24.77 5.20 -26.13
N GLY A 332 -25.83 4.46 -26.43
CA GLY A 332 -27.04 4.42 -25.62
C GLY A 332 -27.38 3.01 -25.19
N VAL A 333 -28.62 2.87 -24.74
CA VAL A 333 -29.26 1.59 -24.40
C VAL A 333 -30.52 1.43 -25.24
N ALA A 334 -30.85 0.20 -25.61
CA ALA A 334 -32.11 -0.18 -26.25
C ALA A 334 -32.47 -1.61 -25.85
N ASP A 335 -33.70 -2.04 -26.11
CA ASP A 335 -34.09 -3.45 -25.88
C ASP A 335 -33.12 -4.40 -26.57
N CYS A 336 -32.69 -5.45 -25.86
CA CYS A 336 -31.77 -6.44 -26.40
C CYS A 336 -32.38 -7.17 -27.60
N ASP A 337 -31.68 -7.12 -28.73
CA ASP A 337 -32.03 -7.75 -30.00
C ASP A 337 -30.77 -8.39 -30.60
N THR A 338 -30.74 -9.72 -30.68
CA THR A 338 -29.60 -10.47 -31.22
C THR A 338 -29.40 -10.27 -32.72
N SER A 339 -30.43 -9.81 -33.43
CA SER A 339 -30.34 -9.47 -34.86
C SER A 339 -29.80 -8.05 -35.11
N ALA A 340 -29.78 -7.20 -34.08
CA ALA A 340 -29.31 -5.84 -34.19
C ALA A 340 -27.78 -5.76 -34.12
N GLU A 341 -27.12 -5.69 -35.29
CA GLU A 341 -25.65 -5.54 -35.40
C GLU A 341 -25.07 -4.40 -34.55
N ARG A 342 -25.85 -3.34 -34.32
CA ARG A 342 -25.49 -2.17 -33.51
C ARG A 342 -25.28 -2.47 -32.03
N GLN A 343 -25.73 -3.63 -31.55
CA GLN A 343 -25.59 -4.09 -30.17
C GLN A 343 -24.42 -5.05 -29.98
N TRP A 344 -23.71 -5.41 -31.05
CA TRP A 344 -22.56 -6.32 -30.99
C TRP A 344 -21.32 -5.57 -30.50
N ILE A 345 -21.31 -5.30 -29.20
CA ILE A 345 -20.27 -4.60 -28.45
C ILE A 345 -19.69 -5.57 -27.42
N SER A 346 -18.40 -5.87 -27.54
CA SER A 346 -17.72 -6.79 -26.61
C SER A 346 -16.20 -6.62 -26.62
N PRO A 347 -15.48 -7.21 -25.64
CA PRO A 347 -14.03 -7.24 -25.64
C PRO A 347 -13.42 -8.06 -26.78
N THR A 348 -14.10 -9.12 -27.24
CA THR A 348 -13.62 -9.99 -28.32
C THR A 348 -13.57 -9.27 -29.68
N ASN A 349 -14.31 -8.17 -29.82
CA ASN A 349 -14.30 -7.34 -31.02
C ASN A 349 -13.08 -6.41 -31.10
N CYS A 350 -12.35 -6.22 -29.98
CA CYS A 350 -11.17 -5.38 -29.93
C CYS A 350 -9.98 -6.10 -30.57
N ARG A 351 -9.82 -5.95 -31.89
CA ARG A 351 -8.69 -6.53 -32.63
C ARG A 351 -7.56 -5.51 -32.74
N ALA A 352 -6.38 -5.84 -32.20
CA ALA A 352 -5.15 -5.20 -32.68
C ALA A 352 -5.04 -5.46 -34.19
N LYS A 353 -4.68 -4.45 -35.00
CA LYS A 353 -4.38 -4.67 -36.42
C LYS A 353 -3.36 -5.80 -36.51
N GLN A 354 -3.76 -6.98 -36.96
CA GLN A 354 -2.82 -8.03 -37.30
C GLN A 354 -1.91 -7.47 -38.39
N ALA A 355 -0.62 -7.29 -38.08
CA ALA A 355 0.40 -7.20 -39.10
C ALA A 355 0.28 -8.48 -39.94
N ARG A 356 0.01 -8.34 -41.23
CA ARG A 356 -0.01 -9.48 -42.15
C ARG A 356 1.40 -10.07 -42.19
N SER A 357 1.66 -11.12 -41.42
CA SER A 357 2.85 -11.96 -41.62
C SER A 357 2.64 -12.74 -42.91
N ALA A 358 3.33 -12.30 -43.98
CA ALA A 358 3.46 -13.09 -45.19
C ALA A 358 4.27 -14.34 -44.86
N SER A 359 3.62 -15.49 -44.78
CA SER A 359 4.29 -16.79 -44.68
C SER A 359 4.98 -17.09 -46.01
N VAL A 360 6.31 -17.02 -46.05
CA VAL A 360 7.11 -17.58 -47.13
C VAL A 360 7.03 -19.10 -47.02
N LEU A 361 6.23 -19.74 -47.88
CA LEU A 361 6.29 -21.18 -48.10
C LEU A 361 7.66 -21.52 -48.68
N GLY A 362 8.52 -22.15 -47.89
CA GLY A 362 9.71 -22.84 -48.37
C GLY A 362 9.27 -24.07 -49.17
N ARG A 363 9.43 -24.01 -50.50
CA ARG A 363 9.42 -25.20 -51.36
C ARG A 363 10.66 -26.04 -51.03
N ARG A 364 10.46 -27.26 -50.53
CA ARG A 364 11.44 -28.34 -50.71
C ARG A 364 11.41 -28.72 -52.18
N ARG A 365 12.57 -28.69 -52.85
CA ARG A 365 12.79 -29.46 -54.07
C ARG A 365 13.49 -30.76 -53.66
N GLU A 366 13.04 -31.83 -54.30
CA GLU A 366 13.73 -33.11 -54.47
C GLU A 366 15.10 -32.92 -55.12
#